data_AF-A0A969MMM8-F1
#
_entry.id   AF-A0A969MMM8-F1
#
_cell.length_a   1.000
_cell.length_b   1.000
_cell.length_c   1.000
_cell.angle_alpha   90.00
_cell.angle_beta   90.00
_cell.angle_gamma   90.00
#
_symmetry.space_group_name_H-M   'P 1'
#
loop_
_entity.id
_entity.type
_entity.pdbx_description
1 polymer ?
#
loop_
_entity_poly.entity_id
_entity_poly.type
_entity_poly.pdbx_seq_one_letter_code
_entity_poly.pdbx_strand_id
1 'polypeptide(L)'
;MVPRQKPSSSEERSEDIVNHPERGKFVADDGRFVDAVKFESVEVKGNIPAEAYSSLLEIWGAKGLDKTAGLQDMVNCYISDLGNWQLVERREKIKADIYGVSPREVRSKVKGAYKRRGRERKARFTHNQSADD
;
A
#
# COMPACT_ATOMS: atom_id res chain seq x y z
N MET A 1 -5.86 15.53 21.71
CA MET A 1 -6.29 14.95 20.42
C MET A 1 -7.34 13.90 20.71
N VAL A 2 -8.60 14.12 20.35
CA VAL A 2 -9.66 13.10 20.56
C VAL A 2 -9.31 11.87 19.71
N PRO A 3 -9.35 10.64 20.27
CA PRO A 3 -9.08 9.44 19.50
C PRO A 3 -10.11 9.32 18.39
N ARG A 4 -9.66 9.41 17.14
CA ARG A 4 -10.55 9.32 15.99
C ARG A 4 -11.08 7.88 15.89
N GLN A 5 -12.41 7.74 15.86
CA GLN A 5 -13.04 6.44 15.56
C GLN A 5 -12.71 6.04 14.12
N LYS A 6 -12.32 4.77 13.95
CA LYS A 6 -12.03 4.23 12.63
C LYS A 6 -13.37 3.95 11.93
N PRO A 7 -13.55 4.37 10.67
CA PRO A 7 -14.76 4.06 9.92
C PRO A 7 -14.91 2.54 9.79
N SER A 8 -16.08 2.07 10.19
CA SER A 8 -16.43 0.67 10.36
C SER A 8 -17.36 0.19 9.24
N SER A 9 -18.35 0.99 8.85
CA SER A 9 -19.32 0.69 7.79
C SER A 9 -18.83 1.07 6.38
N SER A 10 -19.56 0.66 5.33
CA SER A 10 -19.24 1.04 3.95
C SER A 10 -19.45 2.55 3.70
N GLU A 11 -20.56 3.08 4.22
CA GLU A 11 -20.93 4.50 4.13
C GLU A 11 -19.91 5.40 4.84
N GLU A 12 -19.53 5.05 6.07
CA GLU A 12 -18.51 5.78 6.84
C GLU A 12 -17.15 5.80 6.12
N ARG A 13 -16.81 4.72 5.40
CA ARG A 13 -15.57 4.66 4.60
C ARG A 13 -15.65 5.55 3.37
N SER A 14 -16.80 5.61 2.69
CA SER A 14 -17.03 6.49 1.55
C SER A 14 -16.99 7.96 1.96
N GLU A 15 -17.64 8.32 3.07
CA GLU A 15 -17.59 9.67 3.64
C GLU A 15 -16.16 10.06 4.08
N ASP A 16 -15.42 9.16 4.74
CA ASP A 16 -14.02 9.39 5.12
C ASP A 16 -13.09 9.62 3.92
N ILE A 17 -13.42 9.05 2.75
CA ILE A 17 -12.67 9.29 1.50
C ILE A 17 -13.01 10.68 0.93
N VAL A 18 -14.29 11.04 0.87
CA VAL A 18 -14.76 12.33 0.33
C VAL A 18 -14.28 13.50 1.18
N ASN A 19 -14.37 13.37 2.51
CA ASN A 19 -14.06 14.44 3.45
C ASN A 19 -12.56 14.65 3.70
N HIS A 20 -11.70 13.76 3.18
CA HIS A 20 -10.24 13.84 3.35
C HIS A 20 -9.47 13.68 2.04
N PRO A 21 -9.68 14.57 1.06
CA PRO A 21 -9.05 14.49 -0.25
C PRO A 21 -7.52 14.67 -0.21
N GLU A 22 -6.99 15.29 0.85
CA GLU A 22 -5.57 15.53 1.09
C GLU A 22 -4.78 14.24 1.43
N ARG A 23 -5.49 13.15 1.76
CA ARG A 23 -4.86 11.90 2.16
C ARG A 23 -4.21 11.19 1.01
N GLY A 24 -2.92 10.93 1.18
CA GLY A 24 -2.12 10.30 0.15
C GLY A 24 -1.78 11.22 -1.01
N LYS A 25 -1.92 12.53 -0.83
CA LYS A 25 -1.60 13.55 -1.84
C LYS A 25 -0.65 14.61 -1.28
N PHE A 26 0.24 15.11 -2.14
CA PHE A 26 1.04 16.32 -1.95
C PHE A 26 0.29 17.53 -2.47
N VAL A 27 0.66 18.72 -2.02
CA VAL A 27 0.18 19.99 -2.58
C VAL A 27 1.27 20.50 -3.52
N ALA A 28 0.94 20.74 -4.79
CA ALA A 28 1.84 21.35 -5.75
C ALA A 28 1.89 22.87 -5.58
N ASP A 29 2.87 23.53 -6.20
CA ASP A 29 3.08 24.98 -6.10
C ASP A 29 1.88 25.82 -6.56
N ASP A 30 1.03 25.26 -7.44
CA ASP A 30 -0.21 25.87 -7.92
C ASP A 30 -1.45 25.55 -7.06
N GLY A 31 -1.24 24.93 -5.89
CA GLY A 31 -2.29 24.57 -4.93
C GLY A 31 -3.03 23.27 -5.26
N ARG A 32 -2.70 22.56 -6.35
CA ARG A 32 -3.39 21.30 -6.71
C ARG A 32 -2.89 20.12 -5.88
N PHE A 33 -3.78 19.17 -5.62
CA PHE A 33 -3.40 17.91 -4.97
C PHE A 33 -2.85 16.89 -5.96
N VAL A 34 -1.64 16.40 -5.73
CA VAL A 34 -0.95 15.40 -6.56
C VAL A 34 -0.79 14.09 -5.79
N ASP A 35 -1.15 12.94 -6.39
CA ASP A 35 -1.06 11.66 -5.68
C ASP A 35 0.39 11.30 -5.30
N ALA A 36 0.58 10.92 -4.04
CA ALA A 36 1.88 10.54 -3.50
C ALA A 36 2.37 9.20 -4.07
N VAL A 37 1.45 8.36 -4.53
CA VAL A 37 1.74 7.11 -5.24
C VAL A 37 0.84 7.07 -6.46
N LYS A 38 1.45 7.01 -7.65
CA LYS A 38 0.72 6.67 -8.87
C LYS A 38 0.45 5.18 -8.85
N PHE A 39 -0.80 4.85 -8.50
CA PHE A 39 -1.34 3.52 -8.64
C PHE A 39 -1.74 3.36 -10.11
N GLU A 40 -0.78 3.05 -10.97
CA GLU A 40 -1.10 2.71 -12.36
C GLU A 40 -2.12 1.56 -12.34
N SER A 41 -3.13 1.67 -13.19
CA SER A 41 -4.21 0.70 -13.37
C SER A 41 -3.76 -0.58 -14.06
N VAL A 42 -2.45 -0.84 -14.12
CA VAL A 42 -1.97 -2.18 -14.38
C VAL A 42 -2.39 -2.98 -13.17
N GLU A 43 -3.53 -3.66 -13.29
CA GLU A 43 -3.79 -4.86 -12.52
C GLU A 43 -2.62 -5.81 -12.78
N VAL A 44 -1.54 -5.64 -12.03
CA VAL A 44 -0.69 -6.77 -11.73
C VAL A 44 -1.58 -7.64 -10.86
N LYS A 45 -2.42 -8.46 -11.49
CA LYS A 45 -2.90 -9.70 -10.89
C LYS A 45 -1.62 -10.47 -10.61
N GLY A 46 -1.05 -10.22 -9.44
CA GLY A 46 0.21 -10.78 -9.00
C GLY A 46 0.03 -12.26 -8.77
N ASN A 47 -0.02 -13.02 -9.85
CA ASN A 47 0.25 -14.44 -9.81
C ASN A 47 1.77 -14.56 -9.84
N ILE A 48 2.32 -15.15 -8.79
CA ILE A 48 3.67 -15.71 -8.87
C ILE A 48 3.63 -16.69 -10.04
N PRO A 49 4.52 -16.57 -11.04
CA PRO A 49 4.59 -17.55 -12.13
C PRO A 49 4.59 -18.96 -11.55
N ALA A 50 3.82 -19.89 -12.12
CA ALA A 50 3.61 -21.21 -11.54
C ALA A 50 4.94 -21.92 -11.24
N GLU A 51 5.92 -21.77 -12.14
CA GLU A 51 7.29 -22.27 -11.99
C GLU A 51 7.98 -21.69 -10.74
N ALA A 52 7.94 -20.37 -10.57
CA ALA A 52 8.51 -19.71 -9.40
C ALA A 52 7.80 -20.11 -8.11
N TYR A 53 6.48 -20.31 -8.15
CA TYR A 53 5.71 -20.77 -6.99
C TYR A 53 6.07 -22.21 -6.60
N SER A 54 6.20 -23.11 -7.58
CA SER A 54 6.64 -24.49 -7.33
C SER A 54 8.05 -24.52 -6.73
N SER A 55 9.00 -23.77 -7.28
CA SER A 55 10.35 -23.68 -6.72
C SER A 55 10.35 -23.12 -5.29
N LEU A 56 9.52 -22.12 -4.99
CA LEU A 56 9.39 -21.60 -3.63
C LEU A 56 8.89 -22.68 -2.67
N LEU A 57 7.88 -23.47 -3.06
CA LEU A 57 7.37 -24.57 -2.23
C LEU A 57 8.42 -25.65 -1.98
N GLU A 58 9.22 -26.02 -3.00
CA GLU A 58 10.31 -26.99 -2.85
C GLU A 58 11.40 -26.49 -1.88
N ILE A 59 11.82 -25.23 -2.02
CA ILE A 59 12.79 -24.60 -1.13
C ILE A 59 12.26 -24.55 0.31
N TRP A 60 11.01 -24.15 0.50
CA TRP A 60 10.40 -24.10 1.83
C TRP A 60 10.25 -25.49 2.43
N GLY A 61 9.85 -26.49 1.64
CA GLY A 61 9.82 -27.88 2.05
C GLY A 61 11.19 -28.38 2.51
N ALA A 62 12.25 -28.07 1.75
CA ALA A 62 13.63 -28.42 2.13
C ALA A 62 14.12 -27.71 3.41
N LYS A 63 13.62 -26.50 3.69
CA LYS A 63 13.87 -25.75 4.94
C LYS A 63 12.98 -26.22 6.11
N GLY A 64 12.06 -27.15 5.89
CA GLY A 64 11.09 -27.60 6.90
C GLY A 64 10.02 -26.55 7.23
N LEU A 65 9.77 -25.61 6.32
CA LEU A 65 8.79 -24.54 6.49
C LEU A 65 7.46 -24.90 5.85
N ASP A 66 6.36 -24.54 6.52
CA ASP A 66 5.05 -24.49 5.86
C ASP A 66 4.95 -23.23 4.97
N LYS A 67 3.88 -23.17 4.16
CA LYS A 67 3.65 -22.05 3.24
C LYS A 67 3.60 -20.69 3.95
N THR A 68 3.01 -20.62 5.14
CA THR A 68 2.87 -19.37 5.89
C THR A 68 4.23 -18.88 6.38
N ALA A 69 5.00 -19.79 6.99
CA ALA A 69 6.34 -19.51 7.47
C ALA A 69 7.29 -19.15 6.31
N GLY A 70 7.21 -19.86 5.18
CA GLY A 70 7.99 -19.56 3.97
C GLY A 70 7.68 -18.17 3.38
N LEU A 71 6.40 -17.78 3.35
CA LEU A 71 6.02 -16.44 2.93
C LEU A 71 6.54 -15.36 3.89
N GLN A 72 6.49 -15.60 5.20
CA GLN A 72 7.06 -14.69 6.20
C GLN A 72 8.57 -14.55 6.03
N ASP A 73 9.28 -15.67 5.85
CA ASP A 73 10.73 -15.72 5.59
C ASP A 73 11.09 -14.91 4.34
N MET A 74 10.39 -15.13 3.23
CA MET A 74 10.60 -14.40 1.97
C MET A 74 10.40 -12.89 2.14
N VAL A 75 9.34 -12.47 2.83
CA VAL A 75 9.08 -11.05 3.11
C VAL A 75 10.16 -10.46 3.99
N ASN A 76 10.60 -11.19 5.02
CA ASN A 76 11.68 -10.74 5.91
C ASN A 76 12.99 -10.58 5.13
N CYS A 77 13.37 -11.56 4.30
CA CYS A 77 14.55 -11.44 3.45
C CYS A 77 14.48 -10.23 2.52
N TYR A 78 13.33 -10.02 1.86
CA TYR A 78 13.13 -8.86 0.98
C TYR A 78 13.25 -7.53 1.73
N ILE A 79 12.68 -7.44 2.94
CA ILE A 79 12.77 -6.24 3.78
C ILE A 79 14.19 -6.05 4.32
N SER A 80 14.90 -7.12 4.67
CA SER A 80 16.24 -7.06 5.24
C SER A 80 17.34 -6.76 4.21
N ASP A 81 17.04 -6.87 2.92
CA ASP A 81 17.95 -6.46 1.86
C ASP A 81 18.18 -4.93 1.90
N LEU A 82 19.42 -4.53 2.19
CA LEU A 82 19.85 -3.14 2.29
C LEU A 82 19.60 -2.36 0.99
N GLY A 83 19.67 -3.01 -0.17
CA GLY A 83 19.42 -2.38 -1.47
C GLY A 83 18.00 -1.85 -1.60
N ASN A 84 17.02 -2.56 -1.01
CA ASN A 84 15.62 -2.16 -1.03
C ASN A 84 15.37 -0.92 -0.17
N TRP A 85 16.02 -0.83 1.01
CA TRP A 85 15.92 0.36 1.86
C TRP A 85 16.57 1.58 1.23
N GLN A 86 17.75 1.43 0.64
CA GLN A 86 18.43 2.53 -0.06
C GLN A 86 17.59 3.08 -1.22
N LEU A 87 16.90 2.19 -1.96
CA LEU A 87 15.99 2.59 -3.02
C LEU A 87 14.80 3.39 -2.46
N VAL A 88 14.21 2.96 -1.34
CA VAL A 88 13.14 3.69 -0.66
C VAL A 88 13.61 5.06 -0.21
N GLU A 89 14.75 5.15 0.48
CA GLU A 89 15.30 6.41 0.99
C GLU A 89 15.62 7.39 -0.12
N ARG A 90 16.28 6.93 -1.20
CA ARG A 90 16.58 7.75 -2.37
C ARG A 90 15.30 8.31 -2.99
N ARG A 91 14.27 7.48 -3.15
CA ARG A 91 12.97 7.90 -3.70
C ARG A 91 12.27 8.92 -2.80
N GLU A 92 12.34 8.72 -1.49
CA GLU A 92 11.75 9.64 -0.52
C GLU A 92 12.43 11.01 -0.55
N LYS A 93 13.76 11.03 -0.64
CA LYS A 93 14.54 12.26 -0.76
C LYS A 93 14.19 13.03 -2.03
N ILE A 94 14.17 12.35 -3.19
CA ILE A 94 13.79 12.99 -4.45
C ILE A 94 12.39 13.62 -4.37
N LYS A 95 11.41 12.93 -3.76
CA LYS A 95 10.06 13.49 -3.59
C LYS A 95 10.02 14.64 -2.59
N ALA A 96 10.76 14.53 -1.49
CA ALA A 96 10.89 15.59 -0.51
C ALA A 96 11.38 16.88 -1.17
N ASP A 97 12.42 16.76 -2.00
CA ASP A 97 12.99 17.87 -2.75
C ASP A 97 11.99 18.45 -3.78
N ILE A 98 11.29 17.60 -4.55
CA ILE A 98 10.31 18.03 -5.57
C ILE A 98 9.14 18.81 -4.97
N TYR A 99 8.62 18.36 -3.82
CA TYR A 99 7.40 18.91 -3.22
C TYR A 99 7.68 19.84 -2.03
N GLY A 100 8.95 20.14 -1.73
CA GLY A 100 9.32 21.02 -0.62
C GLY A 100 8.88 20.52 0.76
N VAL A 101 8.82 19.19 0.97
CA VAL A 101 8.36 18.56 2.22
C VAL A 101 9.43 17.70 2.87
N SER A 102 9.24 17.34 4.14
CA SER A 102 10.18 16.42 4.81
C SER A 102 10.05 14.97 4.30
N PRO A 103 11.12 14.14 4.33
CA PRO A 103 11.02 12.72 4.03
C PRO A 103 10.01 11.96 4.92
N ARG A 104 9.86 12.40 6.18
CA ARG A 104 8.85 11.86 7.11
C ARG A 104 7.43 12.12 6.61
N GLU A 105 7.19 13.28 6.04
CA GLU A 105 5.90 13.61 5.44
C GLU A 105 5.63 12.77 4.19
N VAL A 106 6.64 12.59 3.33
CA VAL A 106 6.55 11.68 2.16
C VAL A 106 6.12 10.28 2.62
N ARG A 107 6.74 9.71 3.65
CA ARG A 107 6.35 8.42 4.25
C ARG A 107 4.89 8.40 4.71
N SER A 108 4.48 9.45 5.41
CA SER A 108 3.10 9.58 5.92
C SER A 108 2.09 9.59 4.77
N LYS A 109 2.36 10.37 3.71
CA LYS A 109 1.51 10.45 2.52
C LYS A 109 1.50 9.13 1.75
N VAL A 110 2.64 8.48 1.54
CA VAL A 110 2.70 7.15 0.90
C VAL A 110 1.85 6.13 1.66
N LYS A 111 2.00 6.03 3.00
CA LYS A 111 1.15 5.16 3.83
C LYS A 111 -0.34 5.54 3.73
N GLY A 112 -0.64 6.83 3.70
CA GLY A 112 -1.99 7.36 3.50
C GLY A 112 -2.61 6.89 2.18
N ALA A 113 -1.85 6.92 1.08
CA ALA A 113 -2.29 6.48 -0.24
C ALA A 113 -2.66 4.98 -0.25
N TYR A 114 -1.81 4.11 0.31
CA TYR A 114 -2.11 2.67 0.41
C TYR A 114 -3.34 2.39 1.29
N LYS A 115 -3.50 3.11 2.42
CA LYS A 115 -4.69 2.99 3.28
C LYS A 115 -5.97 3.42 2.55
N ARG A 116 -5.90 4.52 1.79
CA ARG A 116 -7.03 5.01 0.97
C ARG A 116 -7.45 3.95 -0.04
N ARG A 117 -6.51 3.43 -0.83
CA ARG A 117 -6.75 2.36 -1.82
C ARG A 117 -7.30 1.08 -1.18
N GLY A 118 -6.80 0.72 0.00
CA GLY A 118 -7.32 -0.42 0.77
C GLY A 118 -8.78 -0.23 1.20
N ARG A 119 -9.17 0.98 1.62
CA ARG A 119 -10.58 1.30 1.96
C ARG A 119 -11.46 1.30 0.73
N GLU A 120 -11.04 1.91 -0.37
CA GLU A 120 -11.75 1.89 -1.66
C GLU A 120 -12.02 0.45 -2.13
N ARG A 121 -11.00 -0.42 -2.07
CA ARG A 121 -11.14 -1.84 -2.45
C ARG A 121 -12.14 -2.56 -1.55
N LYS A 122 -12.06 -2.36 -0.23
CA LYS A 122 -13.01 -2.97 0.72
C LYS A 122 -14.44 -2.50 0.49
N ALA A 123 -14.66 -1.19 0.29
CA ALA A 123 -15.98 -0.64 0.03
C ALA A 123 -16.64 -1.29 -1.21
N ARG A 124 -15.87 -1.50 -2.29
CA ARG A 124 -16.35 -2.20 -3.50
C ARG A 124 -16.80 -3.64 -3.23
N PHE A 125 -16.06 -4.40 -2.42
CA PHE A 125 -16.44 -5.78 -2.10
C PHE A 125 -17.70 -5.87 -1.25
N THR A 126 -17.87 -4.99 -0.26
CA THR A 126 -19.10 -4.94 0.54
C THR A 126 -20.32 -4.53 -0.28
N HIS A 127 -20.14 -3.66 -1.29
CA HIS A 127 -21.25 -3.20 -2.14
C HIS A 127 -21.73 -4.27 -3.14
N ASN A 128 -20.83 -5.14 -3.59
CA ASN A 128 -21.20 -6.28 -4.46
C ASN A 128 -21.84 -7.43 -3.67
N GLN A 129 -21.46 -7.66 -2.41
CA GLN A 129 -22.11 -8.68 -1.58
C GLN A 129 -23.57 -8.34 -1.25
N SER A 130 -23.92 -7.05 -1.14
CA SER A 130 -25.29 -6.59 -0.89
C SER A 130 -26.14 -6.42 -2.15
N ALA A 131 -25.59 -6.72 -3.33
CA ALA A 131 -26.31 -6.65 -4.61
C ALA A 131 -26.70 -8.05 -5.15
N ASP A 132 -26.19 -9.11 -4.52
CA ASP A 132 -26.47 -10.52 -4.83
C ASP A 132 -27.42 -11.18 -3.81
N ASP A 133 -27.95 -10.41 -2.84
CA ASP A 133 -29.05 -10.75 -1.91
C ASP A 133 -30.33 -9.98 -2.29
#